data_AF-A0A8H7TBN5-F1
#
_entry.id   AF-A0A8H7TBN5-F1
#
_cell.length_a   1.000
_cell.length_b   1.000
_cell.length_c   1.000
_cell.angle_alpha   90.00
_cell.angle_beta   90.00
_cell.angle_gamma   90.00
#
_symmetry.space_group_name_H-M   'P 1'
#
loop_
_entity.id
_entity.type
_entity.pdbx_description
1 polymer ?
#
loop_
_entity_poly.entity_id
_entity_poly.type
_entity_poly.pdbx_seq_one_letter_code
_entity_poly.pdbx_strand_id
1 'polypeptide(L)'
;MVSPTEEDLIKAVRYIRLQDPTLARAKVLKHLKDENGWELSEKRLKACMDANNLGAVAPTLDSESLKPRDDAFEEILKEVFSDLTRLEREFYLGLSKADAKALMPVPGISSKDMPFMIAAQMRHYVEIFLTLKGIKSCTIIWHPFATEIFTRLVTEVFKPIIKKYKLKTYGFELRQIDHATMVEMGRPQPDAFWRGGWIFGDVLSPLWRDIQGIFFTPTQIHIARHEHDTYQDHLCKVFGYPVPGFPRQKTGFNRVCYMDETECLIHFESCQRAMKSVGSRLEIDLRGHDALFNYVHQTKG
;
A
#
# COMPACT_ATOMS: atom_id res chain seq x y z
N MET A 1 -10.83 40.04 22.42
CA MET A 1 -9.88 39.30 21.56
C MET A 1 -9.82 37.87 22.08
N VAL A 2 -10.01 36.89 21.20
CA VAL A 2 -10.04 35.47 21.59
C VAL A 2 -8.62 34.92 21.48
N SER A 3 -8.01 34.57 22.61
CA SER A 3 -6.76 33.80 22.60
C SER A 3 -7.11 32.32 22.48
N PRO A 4 -6.48 31.56 21.56
CA PRO A 4 -6.73 30.12 21.45
C PRO A 4 -6.28 29.37 22.70
N THR A 5 -6.92 28.23 22.95
CA THR A 5 -6.34 27.20 23.82
C THR A 5 -5.09 26.60 23.15
N GLU A 6 -4.28 25.88 23.92
CA GLU A 6 -3.09 25.22 23.36
C GLU A 6 -3.48 24.10 22.38
N GLU A 7 -4.57 23.38 22.66
CA GLU A 7 -5.09 22.33 21.78
C GLU A 7 -5.61 22.90 20.45
N ASP A 8 -6.33 24.01 20.48
CA ASP A 8 -6.82 24.69 19.26
C ASP A 8 -5.66 25.22 18.41
N LEU A 9 -4.63 25.77 19.06
CA LEU A 9 -3.43 26.25 18.40
C LEU A 9 -2.67 25.10 17.70
N ILE A 10 -2.52 23.96 18.38
CA ILE A 10 -1.88 22.77 17.80
C ILE A 10 -2.67 22.27 16.59
N LYS A 11 -4.00 22.17 16.69
CA LYS A 11 -4.88 21.73 15.59
C LYS A 11 -4.76 22.65 14.38
N ALA A 12 -4.84 23.97 14.59
CA ALA A 12 -4.76 24.94 13.52
C ALA A 12 -3.38 24.95 12.83
N VAL A 13 -2.29 24.90 13.61
CA VAL A 13 -0.92 24.82 13.04
C VAL A 13 -0.72 23.52 12.26
N ARG A 14 -1.23 22.39 12.76
CA ARG A 14 -1.20 21.11 12.03
C ARG A 14 -1.97 21.21 10.71
N TYR A 15 -3.13 21.83 10.71
CA TYR A 15 -3.94 22.04 9.51
C TYR A 15 -3.19 22.89 8.48
N ILE A 16 -2.61 24.01 8.89
CA ILE A 16 -1.80 24.87 8.00
C ILE A 16 -0.60 24.10 7.45
N ARG A 17 0.09 23.32 8.29
CA ARG A 17 1.23 22.49 7.89
C ARG A 17 0.85 21.34 6.95
N LEU A 18 -0.37 20.84 7.02
CA LEU A 18 -0.88 19.83 6.10
C LEU A 18 -1.06 20.42 4.69
N GLN A 19 -1.52 21.67 4.61
CA GLN A 19 -1.75 22.37 3.33
C GLN A 19 -0.44 22.89 2.71
N ASP A 20 0.47 23.43 3.54
CA ASP A 20 1.80 23.87 3.10
C ASP A 20 2.87 23.51 4.16
N PRO A 21 3.50 22.33 4.03
CA PRO A 21 4.51 21.85 4.96
C PRO A 21 5.74 22.78 5.05
N THR A 22 6.02 23.53 3.98
CA THR A 22 7.21 24.38 3.84
C THR A 22 7.00 25.80 4.33
N LEU A 23 5.77 26.15 4.72
CA LEU A 23 5.39 27.52 5.05
C LEU A 23 6.26 28.11 6.18
N ALA A 24 6.89 29.26 5.93
CA ALA A 24 7.69 29.91 6.96
C ALA A 24 6.83 30.26 8.18
N ARG A 25 7.41 30.19 9.39
CA ARG A 25 6.68 30.45 10.66
C ARG A 25 5.94 31.79 10.65
N ALA A 26 6.53 32.85 10.09
CA ALA A 26 5.90 34.16 9.97
C ALA A 26 4.62 34.12 9.10
N LYS A 27 4.58 33.28 8.07
CA LYS A 27 3.40 33.09 7.23
C LYS A 27 2.34 32.23 7.93
N VAL A 28 2.74 31.23 8.73
CA VAL A 28 1.80 30.50 9.61
C VAL A 28 1.14 31.45 10.61
N LEU A 29 1.91 32.34 11.23
CA LEU A 29 1.39 33.35 12.15
C LEU A 29 0.36 34.25 11.47
N LYS A 30 0.64 34.65 10.21
CA LYS A 30 -0.29 35.45 9.41
C LYS A 30 -1.58 34.68 9.11
N HIS A 31 -1.51 33.42 8.69
CA HIS A 31 -2.70 32.57 8.48
C HIS A 31 -3.57 32.45 9.72
N LEU A 32 -2.98 32.20 10.89
CA LEU A 32 -3.71 32.11 12.16
C LEU A 32 -4.42 33.43 12.53
N LYS A 33 -3.82 34.57 12.17
CA LYS A 33 -4.44 35.88 12.35
C LYS A 33 -5.59 36.09 11.36
N ASP A 34 -5.36 35.79 10.09
CA ASP A 34 -6.32 36.06 9.00
C ASP A 34 -7.54 35.13 9.08
N GLU A 35 -7.37 33.86 9.43
CA GLU A 35 -8.44 32.85 9.45
C GLU A 35 -9.16 32.75 10.80
N ASN A 36 -8.45 32.95 11.92
CA ASN A 36 -9.00 32.75 13.26
C ASN A 36 -9.09 34.03 14.10
N GLY A 37 -8.56 35.16 13.60
CA GLY A 37 -8.50 36.41 14.35
C GLY A 37 -7.57 36.37 15.57
N TRP A 38 -6.63 35.41 15.61
CA TRP A 38 -5.74 35.22 16.76
C TRP A 38 -4.51 36.12 16.69
N GLU A 39 -4.29 36.92 17.73
CA GLU A 39 -3.05 37.67 17.91
C GLU A 39 -2.09 36.87 18.80
N LEU A 40 -1.12 36.23 18.17
CA LEU A 40 -0.11 35.40 18.83
C LEU A 40 1.26 36.06 18.74
N SER A 41 2.05 35.96 19.81
CA SER A 41 3.47 36.31 19.73
C SER A 41 4.25 35.22 18.99
N GLU A 42 5.27 35.62 18.23
CA GLU A 42 6.15 34.67 17.54
C GLU A 42 6.79 33.67 18.51
N LYS A 43 7.13 34.14 19.73
CA LYS A 43 7.67 33.30 20.80
C LYS A 43 6.68 32.21 21.23
N ARG A 44 5.39 32.53 21.38
CA ARG A 44 4.35 31.55 21.74
C ARG A 44 4.15 30.53 20.64
N LEU A 45 4.06 30.96 19.38
CA LEU A 45 3.95 30.07 18.24
C LEU A 45 5.17 29.14 18.14
N LYS A 46 6.39 29.67 18.28
CA LYS A 46 7.62 28.89 18.26
C LYS A 46 7.62 27.82 19.36
N ALA A 47 7.31 28.19 20.60
CA ALA A 47 7.27 27.24 21.71
C ALA A 47 6.27 26.11 21.46
N CYS A 48 5.06 26.45 20.99
CA CYS A 48 4.04 25.46 20.61
C CYS A 48 4.53 24.53 19.48
N MET A 49 5.17 25.08 18.44
CA MET A 49 5.66 24.30 17.31
C MET A 49 6.82 23.37 17.69
N ASP A 50 7.77 23.86 18.50
CA ASP A 50 8.92 23.07 18.92
C ASP A 50 8.51 21.95 19.87
N ALA A 51 7.63 22.23 20.85
CA ALA A 51 7.14 21.23 21.81
C ALA A 51 6.32 20.11 21.15
N ASN A 52 5.71 20.38 19.99
CA ASN A 52 4.80 19.45 19.30
C ASN A 52 5.36 18.96 17.95
N ASN A 53 6.63 19.20 17.64
CA ASN A 53 7.29 18.84 16.38
C ASN A 53 6.55 19.36 15.12
N LEU A 54 5.99 20.57 15.18
CA LEU A 54 5.23 21.22 14.09
C LEU A 54 6.07 22.23 13.30
N GLY A 55 7.39 22.10 13.36
CA GLY A 55 8.32 22.90 12.58
C GLY A 55 8.03 22.84 11.07
N ALA A 56 8.62 23.77 10.31
CA ALA A 56 8.65 23.60 8.86
C ALA A 56 9.43 22.31 8.57
N VAL A 57 8.70 21.27 8.17
CA VAL A 57 9.32 20.12 7.51
C VAL A 57 9.62 20.65 6.13
N ALA A 58 10.81 21.23 5.96
CA ALA A 58 11.45 21.16 4.66
C ALA A 58 11.33 19.68 4.27
N PRO A 59 10.83 19.32 3.08
CA PRO A 59 10.96 17.96 2.64
C PRO A 59 12.46 17.68 2.69
N THR A 60 12.91 16.97 3.71
CA THR A 60 14.16 16.24 3.67
C THR A 60 13.89 15.04 2.75
N LEU A 61 13.60 15.37 1.49
CA LEU A 61 14.37 14.79 0.42
C LEU A 61 15.81 15.18 0.77
N ASP A 62 16.48 14.31 1.53
CA ASP A 62 17.92 14.21 1.37
C ASP A 62 18.13 14.24 -0.13
N SER A 63 18.81 15.27 -0.62
CA SER A 63 19.11 15.43 -2.04
C SER A 63 20.18 14.43 -2.45
N GLU A 64 20.04 13.15 -2.07
CA GLU A 64 20.36 12.10 -3.00
C GLU A 64 19.35 12.28 -4.14
N SER A 65 19.79 12.91 -5.22
CA SER A 65 19.06 12.91 -6.47
C SER A 65 18.52 11.50 -6.71
N LEU A 66 17.20 11.36 -6.85
CA LEU A 66 16.58 10.06 -7.09
C LEU A 66 17.32 9.40 -8.25
N LYS A 67 17.69 8.14 -8.05
CA LYS A 67 18.37 7.37 -9.08
C LYS A 67 17.41 7.15 -10.26
N PRO A 68 17.93 7.15 -11.50
CA PRO A 68 17.12 6.80 -12.66
C PRO A 68 16.62 5.36 -12.56
N ARG A 69 15.45 5.09 -13.15
CA ARG A 69 14.87 3.75 -13.31
C ARG A 69 15.20 3.23 -14.71
N ASP A 70 16.49 3.05 -14.97
CA ASP A 70 17.06 2.60 -16.24
C ASP A 70 17.28 1.07 -16.27
N ASP A 71 18.04 0.56 -17.25
CA ASP A 71 18.31 -0.88 -17.38
C ASP A 71 18.98 -1.49 -16.14
N ALA A 72 19.78 -0.72 -15.40
CA ALA A 72 20.38 -1.19 -14.15
C ALA A 72 19.32 -1.37 -13.06
N PHE A 73 18.30 -0.53 -13.04
CA PHE A 73 17.15 -0.71 -12.17
C PHE A 73 16.34 -1.95 -12.56
N GLU A 74 16.21 -2.27 -13.85
CA GLU A 74 15.52 -3.48 -14.31
C GLU A 74 16.20 -4.78 -13.83
N GLU A 75 17.53 -4.82 -13.77
CA GLU A 75 18.24 -5.96 -13.17
C GLU A 75 17.98 -6.05 -11.65
N ILE A 76 17.96 -4.91 -10.95
CA ILE A 76 17.56 -4.86 -9.54
C ILE A 76 16.13 -5.38 -9.36
N LEU A 77 15.20 -5.06 -10.26
CA LEU A 77 13.82 -5.51 -10.18
C LEU A 77 13.70 -7.03 -10.29
N LYS A 78 14.51 -7.70 -11.13
CA LYS A 78 14.55 -9.16 -11.18
C LYS A 78 14.93 -9.76 -9.83
N GLU A 79 15.96 -9.22 -9.20
CA GLU A 79 16.42 -9.70 -7.91
C GLU A 79 15.41 -9.42 -6.80
N VAL A 80 14.83 -8.21 -6.76
CA VAL A 80 13.77 -7.84 -5.82
C VAL A 80 12.57 -8.77 -5.97
N PHE A 81 12.15 -9.05 -7.20
CA PHE A 81 11.02 -9.94 -7.46
C PHE A 81 11.31 -11.37 -7.01
N SER A 82 12.50 -11.89 -7.29
CA SER A 82 12.94 -13.22 -6.85
C SER A 82 12.95 -13.32 -5.31
N ASP A 83 13.55 -12.33 -4.63
CA ASP A 83 13.62 -12.31 -3.17
C ASP A 83 12.23 -12.18 -2.53
N LEU A 84 11.36 -11.30 -3.04
CA LEU A 84 10.00 -11.14 -2.54
C LEU A 84 9.19 -12.43 -2.71
N THR A 85 9.22 -13.02 -3.91
CA THR A 85 8.50 -14.26 -4.22
C THR A 85 8.89 -15.37 -3.25
N ARG A 86 10.20 -15.56 -3.04
CA ARG A 86 10.73 -16.60 -2.16
C ARG A 86 10.40 -16.32 -0.69
N LEU A 87 10.72 -15.12 -0.19
CA LEU A 87 10.62 -14.81 1.24
C LEU A 87 9.16 -14.62 1.70
N GLU A 88 8.28 -14.06 0.87
CA GLU A 88 6.84 -14.00 1.19
C GLU A 88 6.23 -15.40 1.27
N ARG A 89 6.59 -16.29 0.33
CA ARG A 89 6.18 -17.69 0.37
C ARG A 89 6.69 -18.40 1.63
N GLU A 90 7.97 -18.26 1.94
CA GLU A 90 8.57 -18.84 3.16
C GLU A 90 7.86 -18.33 4.42
N PHE A 91 7.53 -17.03 4.48
CA PHE A 91 6.76 -16.45 5.57
C PHE A 91 5.39 -17.13 5.74
N TYR A 92 4.63 -17.25 4.65
CA TYR A 92 3.30 -17.87 4.71
C TYR A 92 3.34 -19.36 5.03
N LEU A 93 4.29 -20.10 4.48
CA LEU A 93 4.51 -21.52 4.79
C LEU A 93 4.97 -21.74 6.24
N GLY A 94 5.63 -20.74 6.84
CA GLY A 94 6.08 -20.74 8.23
C GLY A 94 5.03 -20.29 9.25
N LEU A 95 3.81 -19.94 8.83
CA LEU A 95 2.77 -19.48 9.75
C LEU A 95 2.36 -20.57 10.74
N SER A 96 2.08 -20.14 11.97
CA SER A 96 1.46 -21.01 12.97
C SER A 96 0.04 -21.41 12.54
N LYS A 97 -0.49 -22.52 13.08
CA LYS A 97 -1.89 -22.93 12.81
C LYS A 97 -2.90 -21.86 13.21
N ALA A 98 -2.61 -21.11 14.28
CA ALA A 98 -3.48 -20.02 14.74
C ALA A 98 -3.47 -18.86 13.73
N ASP A 99 -2.27 -18.44 13.28
CA ASP A 99 -2.11 -17.38 12.29
C ASP A 99 -2.77 -17.75 10.95
N ALA A 100 -2.53 -18.97 10.46
CA ALA A 100 -3.13 -19.45 9.23
C ALA A 100 -4.66 -19.47 9.30
N LYS A 101 -5.23 -19.90 10.44
CA LYS A 101 -6.68 -19.90 10.66
C LYS A 101 -7.27 -18.49 10.76
N ALA A 102 -6.51 -17.52 11.28
CA ALA A 102 -6.93 -16.12 11.34
C ALA A 102 -7.00 -15.48 9.94
N LEU A 103 -6.10 -15.88 9.02
CA LEU A 103 -6.12 -15.44 7.63
C LEU A 103 -7.19 -16.14 6.79
N MET A 104 -7.43 -17.42 7.02
CA MET A 104 -8.35 -18.22 6.23
C MET A 104 -9.27 -19.06 7.14
N PRO A 105 -10.33 -18.46 7.71
CA PRO A 105 -11.25 -19.14 8.61
C PRO A 105 -12.28 -19.99 7.84
N VAL A 106 -11.83 -20.85 6.92
CA VAL A 106 -12.73 -21.66 6.08
C VAL A 106 -13.05 -23.00 6.76
N PRO A 107 -14.33 -23.32 7.01
CA PRO A 107 -14.73 -24.62 7.55
C PRO A 107 -14.36 -25.76 6.60
N GLY A 108 -13.87 -26.89 7.15
CA GLY A 108 -13.61 -28.11 6.38
C GLY A 108 -12.25 -28.21 5.65
N ILE A 109 -11.44 -27.15 5.68
CA ILE A 109 -10.06 -27.20 5.18
C ILE A 109 -9.13 -27.73 6.27
N SER A 110 -8.27 -28.68 5.92
CA SER A 110 -7.23 -29.18 6.82
C SER A 110 -6.28 -28.05 7.21
N SER A 111 -6.06 -27.87 8.53
CA SER A 111 -5.08 -26.90 9.04
C SER A 111 -3.65 -27.11 8.51
N LYS A 112 -3.35 -28.30 7.96
CA LYS A 112 -2.06 -28.60 7.33
C LYS A 112 -1.91 -27.96 5.95
N ASP A 113 -3.01 -27.79 5.22
CA ASP A 113 -3.00 -27.29 3.84
C ASP A 113 -3.21 -25.77 3.78
N MET A 114 -3.69 -25.16 4.88
CA MET A 114 -3.95 -23.72 4.97
C MET A 114 -2.74 -22.84 4.63
N PRO A 115 -1.51 -23.09 5.14
CA PRO A 115 -0.34 -22.26 4.79
C PRO A 115 -0.05 -22.23 3.29
N PHE A 116 -0.19 -23.36 2.60
CA PHE A 116 -0.04 -23.43 1.14
C PHE A 116 -1.13 -22.62 0.44
N MET A 117 -2.39 -22.78 0.85
CA MET A 117 -3.51 -22.01 0.30
C MET A 117 -3.35 -20.51 0.48
N ILE A 118 -2.89 -20.08 1.65
CA ILE A 118 -2.60 -18.67 1.94
C ILE A 118 -1.47 -18.19 1.03
N ALA A 119 -0.35 -18.91 0.94
CA ALA A 119 0.78 -18.55 0.10
C ALA A 119 0.39 -18.42 -1.39
N ALA A 120 -0.55 -19.24 -1.87
CA ALA A 120 -1.04 -19.13 -3.24
C ALA A 120 -2.05 -17.99 -3.44
N GLN A 121 -2.84 -17.64 -2.44
CA GLN A 121 -3.89 -16.61 -2.57
C GLN A 121 -3.39 -15.20 -2.25
N MET A 122 -2.46 -15.07 -1.31
CA MET A 122 -1.92 -13.80 -0.85
C MET A 122 -0.55 -13.58 -1.50
N ARG A 123 -0.52 -12.85 -2.63
CA ARG A 123 0.70 -12.60 -3.42
C ARG A 123 1.00 -11.10 -3.52
N HIS A 124 1.37 -10.49 -2.40
CA HIS A 124 1.68 -9.06 -2.40
C HIS A 124 2.89 -8.74 -3.25
N TYR A 125 3.84 -9.68 -3.40
CA TYR A 125 5.01 -9.52 -4.26
C TYR A 125 4.64 -9.18 -5.71
N VAL A 126 3.51 -9.69 -6.22
CA VAL A 126 3.01 -9.35 -7.57
C VAL A 126 2.56 -7.90 -7.62
N GLU A 127 1.75 -7.48 -6.66
CA GLU A 127 1.27 -6.09 -6.58
C GLU A 127 2.43 -5.11 -6.36
N ILE A 128 3.39 -5.46 -5.50
CA ILE A 128 4.63 -4.69 -5.27
C ILE A 128 5.43 -4.60 -6.57
N PHE A 129 5.59 -5.69 -7.32
CA PHE A 129 6.28 -5.68 -8.61
C PHE A 129 5.59 -4.78 -9.64
N LEU A 130 4.26 -4.82 -9.73
CA LEU A 130 3.50 -3.92 -10.59
C LEU A 130 3.69 -2.46 -10.20
N THR A 131 3.77 -2.15 -8.89
CA THR A 131 4.12 -0.81 -8.41
C THR A 131 5.55 -0.42 -8.80
N LEU A 132 6.52 -1.32 -8.62
CA LEU A 132 7.92 -1.10 -8.99
C LEU A 132 8.11 -0.86 -10.49
N LYS A 133 7.30 -1.50 -11.34
CA LYS A 133 7.28 -1.29 -12.80
C LYS A 133 6.53 -0.03 -13.24
N GLY A 134 5.94 0.72 -12.30
CA GLY A 134 5.13 1.91 -12.56
C GLY A 134 3.78 1.61 -13.21
N ILE A 135 3.32 0.36 -13.17
CA ILE A 135 1.99 -0.05 -13.68
C ILE A 135 0.90 0.35 -12.68
N LYS A 136 1.18 0.18 -11.39
CA LYS A 136 0.35 0.66 -10.30
C LYS A 136 1.03 1.83 -9.59
N SER A 137 0.22 2.74 -9.07
CA SER A 137 0.74 3.85 -8.26
C SER A 137 1.09 3.42 -6.84
N CYS A 138 0.37 2.43 -6.29
CA CYS A 138 0.64 1.86 -4.99
C CYS A 138 0.03 0.46 -4.80
N THR A 139 0.48 -0.18 -3.73
CA THR A 139 0.00 -1.45 -3.20
C THR A 139 -0.38 -1.28 -1.74
N ILE A 140 -1.59 -1.73 -1.38
CA ILE A 140 -2.01 -1.85 0.01
C ILE A 140 -1.76 -3.27 0.53
N ILE A 141 -1.21 -3.34 1.74
CA ILE A 141 -0.91 -4.58 2.47
C ILE A 141 -1.69 -4.51 3.77
N TRP A 142 -2.89 -5.10 3.77
CA TRP A 142 -3.81 -5.04 4.90
C TRP A 142 -4.78 -6.21 4.91
N HIS A 143 -5.21 -6.62 6.10
CA HIS A 143 -6.26 -7.61 6.30
C HIS A 143 -7.18 -7.19 7.47
N PRO A 144 -8.51 -7.21 7.31
CA PRO A 144 -9.45 -6.70 8.31
C PRO A 144 -9.36 -7.39 9.68
N PHE A 145 -8.95 -8.66 9.70
CA PHE A 145 -8.94 -9.48 10.93
C PHE A 145 -7.53 -9.91 11.35
N ALA A 146 -6.50 -9.55 10.59
CA ALA A 146 -5.15 -10.11 10.76
C ALA A 146 -4.04 -9.08 10.51
N THR A 147 -4.30 -7.82 10.88
CA THR A 147 -3.38 -6.70 10.70
C THR A 147 -1.99 -6.97 11.30
N GLU A 148 -1.92 -7.68 12.43
CA GLU A 148 -0.65 -8.06 13.06
C GLU A 148 0.18 -9.02 12.20
N ILE A 149 -0.46 -9.98 11.52
CA ILE A 149 0.24 -10.92 10.62
C ILE A 149 0.81 -10.17 9.42
N PHE A 150 0.08 -9.20 8.89
CA PHE A 150 0.53 -8.36 7.78
C PHE A 150 1.64 -7.38 8.21
N THR A 151 1.57 -6.88 9.44
CA THR A 151 2.65 -6.05 10.01
C THR A 151 3.93 -6.85 10.20
N ARG A 152 3.83 -8.12 10.59
CA ARG A 152 4.95 -9.07 10.62
C ARG A 152 5.50 -9.33 9.21
N LEU A 153 4.65 -9.65 8.23
CA LEU A 153 5.08 -9.82 6.83
C LEU A 153 5.89 -8.60 6.35
N VAL A 154 5.36 -7.40 6.57
CA VAL A 154 6.04 -6.16 6.18
C VAL A 154 7.38 -6.01 6.90
N THR A 155 7.43 -6.29 8.19
CA THR A 155 8.61 -6.04 9.02
C THR A 155 9.70 -7.11 8.84
N GLU A 156 9.32 -8.36 8.70
CA GLU A 156 10.20 -9.52 8.55
C GLU A 156 10.65 -9.73 7.10
N VAL A 157 9.83 -9.34 6.10
CA VAL A 157 10.10 -9.60 4.68
C VAL A 157 10.33 -8.32 3.88
N PHE A 158 9.32 -7.43 3.79
CA PHE A 158 9.38 -6.32 2.83
C PHE A 158 10.36 -5.22 3.20
N LYS A 159 10.39 -4.78 4.48
CA LYS A 159 11.34 -3.75 4.94
C LYS A 159 12.80 -4.16 4.71
N PRO A 160 13.24 -5.39 5.03
CA PRO A 160 14.58 -5.86 4.70
C PRO A 160 14.92 -5.77 3.21
N ILE A 161 14.02 -6.19 2.33
CA ILE A 161 14.23 -6.15 0.87
C ILE A 161 14.31 -4.70 0.38
N ILE A 162 13.37 -3.85 0.78
CA ILE A 162 13.36 -2.41 0.45
C ILE A 162 14.68 -1.74 0.86
N LYS A 163 15.21 -2.10 2.03
CA LYS A 163 16.50 -1.62 2.52
C LYS A 163 17.68 -2.18 1.72
N LYS A 164 17.71 -3.50 1.48
CA LYS A 164 18.76 -4.20 0.72
C LYS A 164 18.95 -3.59 -0.66
N TYR A 165 17.86 -3.35 -1.37
CA TYR A 165 17.86 -2.81 -2.74
C TYR A 165 17.76 -1.29 -2.81
N LYS A 166 17.74 -0.60 -1.65
CA LYS A 166 17.66 0.86 -1.54
C LYS A 166 16.51 1.46 -2.35
N LEU A 167 15.33 0.82 -2.34
CA LEU A 167 14.21 1.21 -3.21
C LEU A 167 13.74 2.66 -2.97
N LYS A 168 13.95 3.19 -1.76
CA LYS A 168 13.72 4.62 -1.45
C LYS A 168 14.50 5.57 -2.37
N THR A 169 15.73 5.21 -2.75
CA THR A 169 16.56 6.03 -3.65
C THR A 169 16.03 6.05 -5.09
N TYR A 170 15.14 5.12 -5.45
CA TYR A 170 14.44 5.09 -6.74
C TYR A 170 13.02 5.68 -6.67
N GLY A 171 12.64 6.31 -5.55
CA GLY A 171 11.34 6.97 -5.40
C GLY A 171 10.22 6.06 -4.93
N PHE A 172 10.51 5.07 -4.09
CA PHE A 172 9.47 4.23 -3.47
C PHE A 172 9.41 4.43 -1.96
N GLU A 173 8.21 4.45 -1.41
CA GLU A 173 7.98 4.63 0.02
C GLU A 173 7.09 3.53 0.58
N LEU A 174 7.47 2.99 1.73
CA LEU A 174 6.63 2.09 2.52
C LEU A 174 6.23 2.78 3.81
N ARG A 175 4.92 2.92 4.05
CA ARG A 175 4.39 3.64 5.21
C ARG A 175 3.22 2.90 5.83
N GLN A 176 3.13 2.95 7.16
CA GLN A 176 1.99 2.41 7.90
C GLN A 176 0.86 3.45 7.95
N ILE A 177 -0.38 2.98 7.85
CA ILE A 177 -1.60 3.75 8.06
C ILE A 177 -1.92 3.70 9.56
N ASP A 178 -1.79 4.81 10.26
CA ASP A 178 -1.93 4.88 11.73
C ASP A 178 -3.35 5.28 12.21
N HIS A 179 -4.21 5.69 11.28
CA HIS A 179 -5.58 6.13 11.50
C HIS A 179 -6.58 5.29 10.70
N ALA A 180 -7.85 5.36 11.08
CA ALA A 180 -8.91 4.88 10.20
C ALA A 180 -9.14 5.89 9.08
N THR A 181 -9.38 5.40 7.87
CA THR A 181 -9.51 6.24 6.66
C THR A 181 -10.96 6.56 6.31
N MET A 182 -11.93 5.88 6.93
CA MET A 182 -13.37 6.03 6.67
C MET A 182 -14.15 6.07 7.99
N VAL A 183 -15.24 6.85 8.03
CA VAL A 183 -16.12 6.98 9.21
C VAL A 183 -17.26 5.97 9.20
N GLU A 184 -17.75 5.60 8.02
CA GLU A 184 -18.96 4.80 7.90
C GLU A 184 -18.92 3.92 6.65
N MET A 185 -19.17 2.63 6.85
CA MET A 185 -19.89 1.78 5.92
C MET A 185 -20.18 0.44 6.57
N GLY A 186 -21.29 -0.20 6.21
CA GLY A 186 -21.79 -1.50 6.69
C GLY A 186 -20.88 -2.71 6.41
N ARG A 187 -19.60 -2.58 6.75
CA ARG A 187 -18.57 -3.60 6.85
C ARG A 187 -18.36 -3.91 8.33
N PRO A 188 -17.82 -5.08 8.69
CA PRO A 188 -17.76 -5.50 10.08
C PRO A 188 -16.93 -4.59 11.01
N GLN A 189 -16.07 -3.69 10.50
CA GLN A 189 -15.24 -2.76 11.29
C GLN A 189 -14.96 -1.42 10.54
N PRO A 190 -15.92 -0.49 10.45
CA PRO A 190 -15.72 0.80 9.76
C PRO A 190 -14.75 1.73 10.50
N ASP A 191 -14.73 1.66 11.83
CA ASP A 191 -13.90 2.47 12.74
C ASP A 191 -12.39 2.11 12.72
N ALA A 192 -12.03 1.02 12.05
CA ALA A 192 -10.64 0.57 11.88
C ALA A 192 -10.24 0.41 10.40
N PHE A 193 -11.02 0.93 9.45
CA PHE A 193 -10.80 0.68 8.03
C PHE A 193 -9.40 1.14 7.58
N TRP A 194 -8.60 0.17 7.13
CA TRP A 194 -7.17 0.25 6.80
C TRP A 194 -6.20 0.62 7.91
N ARG A 195 -6.69 0.92 9.12
CA ARG A 195 -5.82 1.21 10.26
C ARG A 195 -4.91 0.03 10.55
N GLY A 196 -3.63 0.33 10.77
CA GLY A 196 -2.54 -0.64 10.97
C GLY A 196 -2.05 -1.31 9.68
N GLY A 197 -2.72 -1.09 8.54
CA GLY A 197 -2.26 -1.52 7.23
C GLY A 197 -1.04 -0.76 6.75
N TRP A 198 -0.45 -1.21 5.64
CA TRP A 198 0.73 -0.60 5.04
C TRP A 198 0.48 -0.24 3.57
N ILE A 199 1.04 0.88 3.13
CA ILE A 199 1.06 1.30 1.72
C ILE A 199 2.51 1.28 1.25
N PHE A 200 2.75 0.55 0.17
CA PHE A 200 3.95 0.67 -0.64
C PHE A 200 3.60 1.49 -1.90
N GLY A 201 4.21 2.64 -2.11
CA GLY A 201 3.82 3.55 -3.19
C GLY A 201 5.00 4.15 -3.95
N ASP A 202 4.71 4.53 -5.19
CA ASP A 202 5.61 5.26 -6.07
C ASP A 202 5.42 6.77 -5.87
N VAL A 203 6.42 7.44 -5.29
CA VAL A 203 6.37 8.89 -5.02
C VAL A 203 6.47 9.73 -6.29
N LEU A 204 6.90 9.13 -7.40
CA LEU A 204 6.95 9.75 -8.73
C LEU A 204 5.64 9.59 -9.49
N SER A 205 4.67 8.83 -8.97
CA SER A 205 3.38 8.65 -9.62
C SER A 205 2.60 9.97 -9.68
N PRO A 206 1.91 10.28 -10.78
CA PRO A 206 1.02 11.45 -10.85
C PRO A 206 -0.13 11.39 -9.83
N LEU A 207 -0.45 10.19 -9.31
CA LEU A 207 -1.48 9.98 -8.29
C LEU A 207 -0.92 10.03 -6.85
N TRP A 208 0.36 10.33 -6.64
CA TRP A 208 0.96 10.32 -5.30
C TRP A 208 0.26 11.27 -4.33
N ARG A 209 -0.16 12.46 -4.78
CA ARG A 209 -0.93 13.40 -3.94
C ARG A 209 -2.26 12.81 -3.48
N ASP A 210 -2.96 12.10 -4.36
CA ASP A 210 -4.23 11.45 -4.02
C ASP A 210 -3.99 10.32 -3.00
N ILE A 211 -2.91 9.54 -3.17
CA ILE A 211 -2.49 8.51 -2.20
C ILE A 211 -2.23 9.15 -0.83
N GLN A 212 -1.48 10.25 -0.77
CA GLN A 212 -1.21 10.94 0.49
C GLN A 212 -2.49 11.47 1.14
N GLY A 213 -3.41 12.02 0.33
CA GLY A 213 -4.71 12.50 0.77
C GLY A 213 -5.57 11.41 1.39
N ILE A 214 -5.59 10.21 0.80
CA ILE A 214 -6.43 9.09 1.26
C ILE A 214 -5.83 8.37 2.48
N PHE A 215 -4.54 8.07 2.44
CA PHE A 215 -3.94 7.11 3.39
C PHE A 215 -3.09 7.76 4.48
N PHE A 216 -2.63 9.00 4.28
CA PHE A 216 -1.70 9.66 5.22
C PHE A 216 -2.30 10.91 5.87
N THR A 217 -3.51 11.30 5.47
CA THR A 217 -4.24 12.41 6.08
C THR A 217 -5.20 11.83 7.13
N PRO A 218 -5.09 12.21 8.42
CA PRO A 218 -5.92 11.68 9.49
C PRO A 218 -7.40 12.10 9.42
N THR A 219 -7.79 12.79 8.35
CA THR A 219 -9.17 13.15 8.04
C THR A 219 -9.88 11.91 7.54
N GLN A 220 -10.77 11.38 8.37
CA GLN A 220 -11.62 10.28 7.96
C GLN A 220 -12.57 10.76 6.86
N ILE A 221 -12.69 9.95 5.81
CA ILE A 221 -13.53 10.28 4.66
C ILE A 221 -14.97 9.87 4.99
N HIS A 222 -15.88 10.83 4.89
CA HIS A 222 -17.32 10.58 4.87
C HIS A 222 -17.76 10.38 3.43
N ILE A 223 -18.38 9.24 3.13
CA ILE A 223 -18.87 8.94 1.79
C ILE A 223 -20.38 8.80 1.88
N ALA A 224 -21.11 9.73 1.28
CA ALA A 224 -22.55 9.61 1.20
C ALA A 224 -22.90 8.35 0.38
N ARG A 225 -23.99 7.67 0.73
CA ARG A 225 -24.37 6.39 0.08
C ARG A 225 -24.48 6.46 -1.45
N HIS A 226 -24.84 7.63 -2.00
CA HIS A 226 -24.96 7.86 -3.43
C HIS A 226 -23.62 8.17 -4.13
N GLU A 227 -22.56 8.46 -3.36
CA GLU A 227 -21.20 8.74 -3.86
C GLU A 227 -20.27 7.54 -3.73
N HIS A 228 -20.79 6.43 -3.17
CA HIS A 228 -20.04 5.22 -2.90
C HIS A 228 -19.32 4.66 -4.13
N ASP A 229 -20.02 4.57 -5.26
CA ASP A 229 -19.46 4.01 -6.49
C ASP A 229 -18.37 4.92 -7.06
N THR A 230 -18.55 6.24 -6.96
CA THR A 230 -17.53 7.24 -7.35
C THR A 230 -16.28 7.14 -6.48
N TYR A 231 -16.44 6.94 -5.18
CA TYR A 231 -15.31 6.74 -4.27
C TYR A 231 -14.59 5.42 -4.52
N GLN A 232 -15.31 4.33 -4.75
CA GLN A 232 -14.72 3.05 -5.14
C GLN A 232 -13.94 3.17 -6.46
N ASP A 233 -14.49 3.86 -7.45
CA ASP A 233 -13.79 4.15 -8.71
C ASP A 233 -12.53 4.99 -8.46
N HIS A 234 -12.58 5.97 -7.56
CA HIS A 234 -11.40 6.75 -7.20
C HIS A 234 -10.32 5.87 -6.52
N LEU A 235 -10.70 5.02 -5.57
CA LEU A 235 -9.78 4.08 -4.93
C LEU A 235 -9.17 3.10 -5.92
N CYS A 236 -10.00 2.49 -6.77
CA CYS A 236 -9.55 1.58 -7.81
C CYS A 236 -8.56 2.27 -8.75
N LYS A 237 -8.83 3.52 -9.15
CA LYS A 237 -7.89 4.33 -9.95
C LYS A 237 -6.57 4.55 -9.22
N VAL A 238 -6.60 4.92 -7.94
CA VAL A 238 -5.39 5.12 -7.12
C VAL A 238 -4.57 3.84 -7.02
N PHE A 239 -5.20 2.68 -6.92
CA PHE A 239 -4.53 1.38 -6.97
C PHE A 239 -4.16 0.92 -8.39
N GLY A 240 -4.42 1.69 -9.43
CA GLY A 240 -4.13 1.32 -10.82
C GLY A 240 -5.05 0.26 -11.42
N TYR A 241 -6.25 0.06 -10.85
CA TYR A 241 -7.27 -0.84 -11.39
C TYR A 241 -8.17 -0.14 -12.44
N PRO A 242 -8.68 -0.90 -13.43
CA PRO A 242 -9.66 -0.41 -14.38
C PRO A 242 -10.96 0.01 -13.69
N VAL A 243 -11.54 1.15 -14.06
CA VAL A 243 -12.83 1.64 -13.52
C VAL A 243 -13.80 2.06 -14.61
N PRO A 244 -15.11 1.77 -14.50
CA PRO A 244 -16.10 2.11 -15.52
C PRO A 244 -16.27 3.61 -15.77
N GLY A 245 -16.15 4.45 -14.75
CA GLY A 245 -16.42 5.90 -14.82
C GLY A 245 -15.30 6.77 -15.42
N PHE A 246 -14.09 6.23 -15.63
CA PHE A 246 -13.02 6.92 -16.36
C PHE A 246 -12.90 6.32 -17.76
N PRO A 247 -12.86 7.14 -18.83
CA PRO A 247 -13.03 6.65 -20.18
C PRO A 247 -11.99 5.58 -20.51
N ARG A 248 -12.51 4.40 -20.87
CA ARG A 248 -11.77 3.31 -21.49
C ARG A 248 -11.08 3.85 -22.74
N GLN A 249 -9.84 4.32 -22.64
CA GLN A 249 -9.07 4.61 -23.83
C GLN A 249 -8.97 3.29 -24.64
N LYS A 250 -8.98 3.39 -25.96
CA LYS A 250 -9.11 2.28 -26.93
C LYS A 250 -8.06 1.16 -26.79
N THR A 251 -7.10 1.28 -25.90
CA THR A 251 -6.12 0.27 -25.53
C THR A 251 -6.68 -0.58 -24.39
N GLY A 252 -7.02 -1.83 -24.68
CA GLY A 252 -7.48 -2.79 -23.68
C GLY A 252 -6.49 -2.87 -22.51
N PHE A 253 -7.02 -3.00 -21.29
CA PHE A 253 -6.18 -3.30 -20.12
C PHE A 253 -5.40 -4.58 -20.38
N ASN A 254 -4.10 -4.56 -20.10
CA ASN A 254 -3.27 -5.76 -20.13
C ASN A 254 -3.76 -6.69 -19.02
N ARG A 255 -4.48 -7.75 -19.39
CA ARG A 255 -4.80 -8.83 -18.46
C ARG A 255 -3.49 -9.56 -18.16
N VAL A 256 -2.99 -9.43 -16.94
CA VAL A 256 -1.83 -10.21 -16.47
C VAL A 256 -2.39 -11.47 -15.80
N CYS A 257 -2.21 -12.62 -16.43
CA CYS A 257 -2.45 -13.93 -15.79
C CYS A 257 -1.10 -14.52 -15.41
N TYR A 258 -0.93 -14.85 -14.14
CA TYR A 258 0.33 -15.35 -13.59
C TYR A 258 0.08 -16.52 -12.66
N MET A 259 0.84 -17.59 -12.85
CA MET A 259 0.85 -18.77 -11.98
C MET A 259 2.26 -18.92 -11.42
N ASP A 260 2.39 -18.88 -10.10
CA ASP A 260 3.64 -19.18 -9.40
C ASP A 260 3.71 -20.66 -9.01
N GLU A 261 4.84 -21.11 -8.48
CA GLU A 261 5.00 -22.51 -8.03
C GLU A 261 3.92 -22.96 -7.04
N THR A 262 3.40 -22.05 -6.20
CA THR A 262 2.39 -22.36 -5.19
C THR A 262 1.02 -22.52 -5.82
N GLU A 263 0.65 -21.67 -6.78
CA GLU A 263 -0.57 -21.84 -7.57
C GLU A 263 -0.51 -23.07 -8.46
N CYS A 264 0.64 -23.34 -9.08
CA CYS A 264 0.85 -24.56 -9.83
C CYS A 264 0.65 -25.79 -8.95
N LEU A 265 1.13 -25.79 -7.70
CA LEU A 265 0.93 -26.88 -6.77
C LEU A 265 -0.53 -27.02 -6.32
N ILE A 266 -1.22 -25.93 -5.98
CA ILE A 266 -2.63 -26.01 -5.56
C ILE A 266 -3.55 -26.36 -6.72
N HIS A 267 -3.33 -25.76 -7.88
CA HIS A 267 -4.04 -26.08 -9.10
C HIS A 267 -3.76 -27.54 -9.47
N PHE A 268 -2.50 -28.00 -9.38
CA PHE A 268 -2.16 -29.40 -9.57
C PHE A 268 -2.85 -30.31 -8.55
N GLU A 269 -2.86 -30.01 -7.26
CA GLU A 269 -3.50 -30.84 -6.24
C GLU A 269 -5.03 -30.87 -6.39
N SER A 270 -5.63 -29.75 -6.79
CA SER A 270 -7.06 -29.65 -7.10
C SER A 270 -7.40 -30.45 -8.36
N CYS A 271 -6.63 -30.26 -9.45
CA CYS A 271 -6.75 -31.02 -10.69
C CYS A 271 -6.40 -32.48 -10.51
N GLN A 272 -5.45 -32.85 -9.67
CA GLN A 272 -5.08 -34.23 -9.37
C GLN A 272 -6.18 -34.90 -8.54
N ARG A 273 -6.81 -34.19 -7.58
CA ARG A 273 -8.01 -34.67 -6.88
C ARG A 273 -9.17 -34.88 -7.85
N ALA A 274 -9.42 -33.93 -8.75
CA ALA A 274 -10.43 -34.06 -9.80
C ALA A 274 -10.10 -35.20 -10.78
N MET A 275 -8.86 -35.32 -11.23
CA MET A 275 -8.40 -36.36 -12.18
C MET A 275 -8.42 -37.75 -11.55
N LYS A 276 -8.01 -37.89 -10.28
CA LYS A 276 -8.18 -39.13 -9.51
C LYS A 276 -9.65 -39.52 -9.36
N SER A 277 -10.55 -38.54 -9.18
CA SER A 277 -12.00 -38.81 -9.12
C SER A 277 -12.57 -39.34 -10.44
N VAL A 278 -11.86 -39.16 -11.57
CA VAL A 278 -12.24 -39.69 -12.90
C VAL A 278 -11.22 -40.72 -13.45
N GLY A 279 -10.39 -41.31 -12.59
CA GLY A 279 -9.46 -42.40 -12.96
C GLY A 279 -8.26 -42.00 -13.83
N SER A 280 -7.90 -40.71 -13.88
CA SER A 280 -6.81 -40.17 -14.72
C SER A 280 -5.65 -39.59 -13.89
N ARG A 281 -4.50 -39.35 -14.54
CA ARG A 281 -3.29 -38.76 -13.91
C ARG A 281 -2.83 -37.51 -14.67
N LEU A 282 -2.39 -36.49 -13.93
CA LEU A 282 -1.85 -35.23 -14.45
C LEU A 282 -0.32 -35.19 -14.27
N GLU A 283 0.40 -34.58 -15.20
CA GLU A 283 1.85 -34.24 -15.11
C GLU A 283 2.03 -32.71 -15.16
N ILE A 284 2.99 -32.15 -14.41
CA ILE A 284 3.22 -30.70 -14.28
C ILE A 284 4.31 -30.24 -15.25
N ASP A 285 4.09 -29.08 -15.87
CA ASP A 285 5.11 -28.25 -16.54
C ASP A 285 5.32 -26.95 -15.73
N LEU A 286 6.55 -26.71 -15.24
CA LEU A 286 6.89 -25.71 -14.21
C LEU A 286 7.33 -24.33 -14.75
N ARG A 287 6.96 -23.94 -15.98
CA ARG A 287 7.50 -22.74 -16.66
C ARG A 287 6.85 -21.38 -16.28
N GLY A 288 6.41 -21.19 -15.03
CA GLY A 288 5.61 -20.01 -14.62
C GLY A 288 6.38 -18.71 -14.41
N HIS A 289 7.63 -18.76 -13.90
CA HIS A 289 8.36 -17.55 -13.47
C HIS A 289 8.86 -16.69 -14.63
N ASP A 290 9.43 -17.29 -15.68
CA ASP A 290 9.95 -16.53 -16.83
C ASP A 290 8.84 -15.89 -17.68
N ALA A 291 7.64 -16.47 -17.67
CA ALA A 291 6.53 -16.02 -18.50
C ALA A 291 5.98 -14.65 -18.08
N LEU A 292 5.87 -14.36 -16.77
CA LEU A 292 5.41 -13.03 -16.29
C LEU A 292 6.45 -11.95 -16.58
N PHE A 293 7.72 -12.27 -16.31
CA PHE A 293 8.82 -11.37 -16.59
C PHE A 293 8.85 -10.99 -18.08
N ASN A 294 8.75 -11.99 -18.96
CA ASN A 294 8.70 -11.78 -20.41
C ASN A 294 7.42 -11.06 -20.89
N TYR A 295 6.25 -11.37 -20.32
CA TYR A 295 4.98 -10.73 -20.71
C TYR A 295 5.00 -9.22 -20.44
N VAL A 296 5.43 -8.80 -19.25
CA VAL A 296 5.51 -7.38 -18.87
C VAL A 296 6.51 -6.63 -19.77
N HIS A 297 7.62 -7.26 -20.13
CA HIS A 297 8.62 -6.67 -21.03
C HIS A 297 8.16 -6.55 -22.49
N GLN A 298 7.35 -7.49 -22.98
CA GLN A 298 6.85 -7.45 -24.36
C GLN A 298 5.71 -6.43 -24.57
N THR A 299 4.99 -6.05 -23.52
CA THR A 299 3.92 -5.03 -23.60
C THR A 299 4.39 -3.56 -23.58
N LYS A 300 5.71 -3.29 -23.60
CA LYS A 300 6.27 -1.93 -23.80
C LYS A 300 6.94 -1.77 -25.18
N GLY A 301 6.23 -2.18 -26.23
CA GLY A 301 6.51 -1.83 -27.62
C GLY A 301 5.46 -0.87 -28.15
#